data_AF-A0A2D5PAM1-F1
#
_entry.id   AF-A0A2D5PAM1-F1
#
_cell.length_a   1.000
_cell.length_b   1.000
_cell.length_c   1.000
_cell.angle_alpha   90.00
_cell.angle_beta   90.00
_cell.angle_gamma   90.00
#
_symmetry.space_group_name_H-M   'P 1'
#
loop_
_entity.id
_entity.type
_entity.pdbx_description
1 polymer ?
#
loop_
_entity_poly.entity_id
_entity_poly.type
_entity_poly.pdbx_seq_one_letter_code
_entity_poly.pdbx_strand_id
1 'polypeptide(L)'
;MASPVNYKEFGPLYAGWARFISLAASLALAALLMFTQHDPWINYPVIDRLLLVLTFVGTGAGFVHGLGYVPVRKFWRGLFSPYVGWPLMLVGILWWIS
;
A
#
# COMPACT_ATOMS: atom_id res chain seq x y z
N MET A 1 24.56 -18.33 8.39
CA MET A 1 23.90 -17.17 7.76
C MET A 1 22.78 -17.71 6.89
N ALA A 2 21.56 -17.19 6.98
CA ALA A 2 20.51 -17.57 6.04
C ALA A 2 20.89 -17.09 4.63
N SER A 3 20.65 -17.90 3.60
CA SER A 3 20.88 -17.50 2.22
C SER A 3 20.07 -16.22 1.90
N PRO A 4 20.62 -15.28 1.11
CA PRO A 4 19.90 -14.07 0.73
C PRO A 4 18.60 -14.42 0.01
N VAL A 5 17.52 -13.71 0.34
CA VAL A 5 16.19 -13.93 -0.26
C VAL A 5 16.25 -13.64 -1.76
N ASN A 6 15.89 -14.62 -2.59
CA ASN A 6 15.84 -14.45 -4.03
C ASN A 6 14.52 -13.80 -4.47
N TYR A 7 14.50 -12.47 -4.54
CA TYR A 7 13.30 -11.72 -4.87
C TYR A 7 12.72 -12.01 -6.26
N LYS A 8 13.53 -12.50 -7.20
CA LYS A 8 13.10 -12.81 -8.57
C LYS A 8 12.06 -13.93 -8.62
N GLU A 9 12.06 -14.81 -7.61
CA GLU A 9 11.11 -15.93 -7.51
C GLU A 9 9.67 -15.46 -7.26
N PHE A 10 9.47 -14.25 -6.73
CA PHE A 10 8.14 -13.71 -6.44
C PHE A 10 7.54 -12.88 -7.58
N GLY A 11 8.32 -12.62 -8.65
CA GLY A 11 7.86 -11.93 -9.85
C GLY A 11 8.59 -10.61 -10.15
N PRO A 12 8.33 -10.00 -11.32
CA PRO A 12 9.07 -8.83 -11.81
C PRO A 12 8.88 -7.58 -10.95
N LEU A 13 7.72 -7.47 -10.28
CA LEU A 13 7.40 -6.33 -9.42
C LEU A 13 8.07 -6.41 -8.03
N TYR A 14 8.89 -7.41 -7.73
CA TYR A 14 9.73 -7.43 -6.53
C TYR A 14 11.14 -6.85 -6.78
N ALA A 15 11.39 -6.33 -7.99
CA ALA A 15 12.60 -5.61 -8.32
C ALA A 15 12.74 -4.31 -7.50
N GLY A 16 13.97 -3.83 -7.35
CA GLY A 16 14.28 -2.65 -6.53
C GLY A 16 13.51 -1.38 -6.94
N TRP A 17 13.28 -1.16 -8.24
CA TRP A 17 12.53 -0.01 -8.73
C TRP A 17 11.05 -0.04 -8.30
N ALA A 18 10.41 -1.21 -8.35
CA ALA A 18 9.00 -1.37 -7.99
C ALA A 18 8.80 -1.20 -6.48
N ARG A 19 9.77 -1.69 -5.70
CA ARG A 19 9.85 -1.44 -4.27
C ARG A 19 10.01 0.03 -3.95
N PHE A 20 10.89 0.73 -4.66
CA PHE A 20 11.07 2.17 -4.50
C PHE A 20 9.77 2.94 -4.78
N ILE A 21 9.10 2.66 -5.91
CA ILE A 21 7.80 3.27 -6.24
C ILE A 21 6.77 2.99 -5.15
N SER A 22 6.69 1.75 -4.66
CA SER A 22 5.72 1.38 -3.62
C SER A 22 5.97 2.14 -2.32
N LEU A 23 7.23 2.25 -1.91
CA LEU A 23 7.61 2.99 -0.71
C LEU A 23 7.32 4.48 -0.87
N ALA A 24 7.75 5.08 -1.98
CA ALA A 24 7.55 6.49 -2.26
C ALA A 24 6.05 6.85 -2.31
N ALA A 25 5.25 6.05 -3.01
CA ALA A 25 3.80 6.23 -3.08
C ALA A 25 3.14 6.10 -1.70
N SER A 26 3.56 5.11 -0.90
CA SER A 26 3.00 4.91 0.45
C SER A 26 3.35 6.05 1.39
N LEU A 27 4.58 6.54 1.36
CA LEU A 27 5.00 7.69 2.15
C LEU A 27 4.28 8.97 1.70
N ALA A 28 4.09 9.16 0.40
CA ALA A 28 3.33 10.29 -0.14
C ALA A 28 1.86 10.26 0.29
N LEU A 29 1.18 9.10 0.18
CA LEU A 29 -0.20 8.92 0.64
C LEU A 29 -0.31 9.07 2.16
N ALA A 30 0.61 8.50 2.93
CA ALA A 30 0.63 8.67 4.38
C ALA A 30 0.80 10.13 4.78
N ALA A 31 1.72 10.86 4.13
CA ALA A 31 1.90 12.28 4.36
C ALA A 31 0.64 13.08 3.98
N LEU A 32 0.06 12.79 2.81
CA LEU A 32 -1.20 13.40 2.36
C LEU A 32 -2.26 13.24 3.45
N LEU A 33 -2.60 12.00 3.84
CA LEU A 33 -3.62 11.70 4.83
C LEU A 33 -3.33 12.27 6.24
N MET A 34 -2.06 12.43 6.60
CA MET A 34 -1.66 12.96 7.90
C MET A 34 -1.80 14.48 7.98
N PHE A 35 -1.46 15.19 6.90
CA PHE A 35 -1.50 16.66 6.86
C PHE A 35 -2.84 17.21 6.40
N THR A 36 -3.70 16.39 5.83
CA THR A 36 -5.05 16.78 5.49
C THR A 36 -5.99 16.52 6.65
N GLN A 37 -6.44 17.61 7.27
CA GLN A 37 -7.46 17.59 8.31
C GLN A 37 -8.83 17.33 7.67
N HIS A 38 -9.11 16.10 7.28
CA HIS A 38 -10.50 15.69 7.12
C HIS A 38 -10.98 15.19 8.49
N ASP A 39 -12.20 15.55 8.88
CA ASP A 39 -12.90 15.01 10.05
C ASP A 39 -13.78 13.83 9.58
N PRO A 40 -13.19 12.65 9.33
CA PRO A 40 -13.81 11.60 8.55
C PRO A 40 -14.78 10.76 9.37
N TRP A 41 -14.71 10.90 10.69
CA TRP A 41 -15.25 9.94 11.63
C TRP A 41 -16.67 10.26 12.07
N ILE A 42 -17.15 11.51 11.87
CA ILE A 42 -18.47 11.94 12.33
C ILE A 42 -19.44 12.22 11.16
N ASN A 43 -18.98 12.81 10.04
CA ASN A 43 -19.89 13.34 9.00
C ASN A 43 -19.86 12.63 7.64
N TYR A 44 -19.03 11.60 7.47
CA TYR A 44 -18.91 10.96 6.17
C TYR A 44 -19.99 9.89 5.89
N PRO A 45 -20.44 9.76 4.64
CA PRO A 45 -21.11 8.56 4.15
C PRO A 45 -20.31 7.27 4.46
N VAL A 46 -21.01 6.14 4.62
CA VAL A 46 -20.39 4.83 4.87
C VAL A 46 -19.33 4.49 3.82
N ILE A 47 -19.60 4.84 2.56
CA ILE A 47 -18.71 4.54 1.44
C ILE A 47 -17.34 5.20 1.59
N ASP A 48 -17.29 6.45 2.04
CA ASP A 48 -16.04 7.19 2.20
C ASP A 48 -15.20 6.65 3.35
N ARG A 49 -15.84 6.19 4.43
CA ARG A 49 -15.12 5.47 5.50
C ARG A 49 -14.50 4.18 4.98
N LEU A 50 -15.20 3.43 4.14
CA LEU A 50 -14.66 2.21 3.54
C LEU A 50 -13.49 2.52 2.61
N LEU A 51 -13.59 3.57 1.80
CA LEU A 51 -12.52 4.01 0.91
C LEU A 51 -11.29 4.49 1.70
N LEU A 52 -11.49 5.20 2.81
CA LEU A 52 -10.40 5.57 3.71
C LEU A 52 -9.69 4.35 4.29
N VAL A 53 -10.44 3.35 4.79
CA VAL A 53 -9.87 2.10 5.30
C VAL A 53 -9.10 1.34 4.21
N LEU A 54 -9.67 1.24 3.00
CA LEU A 54 -9.00 0.62 1.86
C LEU A 54 -7.72 1.36 1.48
N THR A 55 -7.71 2.69 1.58
CA THR A 55 -6.52 3.52 1.37
C THR A 55 -5.44 3.21 2.39
N PHE A 56 -5.79 3.06 3.67
CA PHE A 56 -4.84 2.62 4.70
C PHE A 56 -4.29 1.22 4.42
N VAL A 57 -5.12 0.28 4.00
CA VAL A 57 -4.68 -1.07 3.62
C VAL A 57 -3.72 -1.03 2.42
N GLY A 58 -4.04 -0.26 1.38
CA GLY A 58 -3.18 -0.06 0.21
C GLY A 58 -1.84 0.56 0.57
N THR A 59 -1.86 1.61 1.40
CA THR A 59 -0.66 2.31 1.91
C THR A 59 0.21 1.37 2.74
N GLY A 60 -0.40 0.55 3.60
CA GLY A 60 0.31 -0.48 4.36
C GLY A 60 0.95 -1.53 3.45
N ALA A 61 0.25 -1.99 2.41
CA ALA A 61 0.79 -2.92 1.42
C ALA A 61 1.96 -2.35 0.63
N GLY A 62 1.87 -1.10 0.16
CA GLY A 62 2.98 -0.46 -0.53
C GLY A 62 4.19 -0.25 0.38
N PHE A 63 3.99 0.07 1.66
CA PHE A 63 5.06 0.19 2.65
C PHE A 63 5.78 -1.15 2.90
N VAL A 64 5.01 -2.20 3.18
CA VAL A 64 5.54 -3.56 3.40
C VAL A 64 6.33 -4.06 2.19
N HIS A 65 5.76 -3.90 1.00
CA HIS A 65 6.44 -4.25 -0.24
C HIS A 65 7.70 -3.41 -0.47
N GLY A 66 7.63 -2.10 -0.23
CA GLY A 66 8.75 -1.17 -0.40
C GLY A 66 9.96 -1.52 0.46
N LEU A 67 9.73 -1.86 1.73
CA LEU A 67 10.78 -2.36 2.63
C LEU A 67 11.39 -3.70 2.19
N GLY A 68 10.74 -4.42 1.28
CA GLY A 68 11.20 -5.73 0.79
C GLY A 68 10.87 -6.88 1.72
N TYR A 69 9.91 -6.67 2.64
CA TYR A 69 9.40 -7.76 3.44
C TYR A 69 8.48 -8.63 2.59
N VAL A 70 8.76 -9.93 2.53
CA VAL A 70 7.94 -10.91 1.83
C VAL A 70 7.29 -11.84 2.85
N PRO A 71 5.96 -11.75 3.06
CA PRO A 71 5.28 -12.62 4.01
C PRO A 71 5.41 -14.11 3.64
N VAL A 72 5.61 -14.96 4.66
CA VAL A 72 5.74 -16.41 4.48
C VAL A 72 4.42 -17.04 4.00
N ARG A 73 3.28 -16.62 4.59
CA ARG A 73 1.95 -17.14 4.25
C ARG A 73 1.45 -16.52 2.94
N LYS A 74 0.95 -17.38 2.03
CA LYS A 74 0.48 -16.99 0.70
C LYS A 74 -0.59 -15.89 0.72
N PHE A 75 -1.54 -15.96 1.65
CA PHE A 75 -2.59 -14.95 1.81
C PHE A 75 -2.02 -13.55 2.03
N TRP A 76 -1.18 -13.39 3.06
CA TRP A 76 -0.54 -12.11 3.38
C TRP A 76 0.38 -11.64 2.28
N ARG A 77 1.08 -12.56 1.61
CA ARG A 77 1.91 -12.23 0.46
C ARG A 77 1.11 -11.65 -0.70
N GLY A 78 -0.10 -12.16 -0.94
CA GLY A 78 -1.02 -11.60 -1.94
C GLY A 78 -1.52 -10.21 -1.52
N LEU A 79 -2.02 -10.09 -0.29
CA LEU A 79 -2.57 -8.83 0.22
C LEU A 79 -1.54 -7.69 0.23
N PHE A 80 -0.31 -7.97 0.65
CA PHE A 80 0.80 -7.01 0.69
C PHE A 80 1.65 -7.03 -0.59
N SER A 81 1.13 -7.61 -1.67
CA SER A 81 1.78 -7.55 -2.98
C SER A 81 1.53 -6.20 -3.65
N PRO A 82 2.39 -5.78 -4.59
CA PRO A 82 2.16 -4.56 -5.36
C PRO A 82 0.91 -4.69 -6.24
N TYR A 83 0.51 -5.91 -6.60
CA TYR A 83 -0.71 -6.18 -7.38
C TYR A 83 -2.00 -5.80 -6.64
N VAL A 84 -1.99 -5.79 -5.30
CA VAL A 84 -3.12 -5.34 -4.47
C VAL A 84 -2.87 -3.93 -3.93
N GLY A 85 -1.65 -3.66 -3.46
CA GLY A 85 -1.28 -2.38 -2.90
C GLY A 85 -1.43 -1.22 -3.88
N TRP A 86 -0.99 -1.36 -5.13
CA TRP A 86 -1.04 -0.26 -6.10
C TRP A 86 -2.47 0.10 -6.50
N PRO A 87 -3.37 -0.86 -6.86
CA PRO A 87 -4.76 -0.52 -7.11
C PRO A 87 -5.44 0.15 -5.91
N LEU A 88 -5.20 -0.33 -4.68
CA LEU A 88 -5.79 0.28 -3.49
C LEU A 88 -5.28 1.71 -3.23
N MET A 89 -3.97 1.95 -3.39
CA MET A 89 -3.39 3.29 -3.31
C MET A 89 -3.93 4.21 -4.41
N LEU A 90 -4.10 3.69 -5.63
CA LEU A 90 -4.66 4.44 -6.76
C LEU A 90 -6.14 4.82 -6.50
N VAL A 91 -6.95 3.86 -6.04
CA VAL A 91 -8.34 4.13 -5.64
C VAL A 91 -8.37 5.18 -4.53
N GLY A 92 -7.49 5.06 -3.54
CA GLY A 92 -7.41 6.00 -2.42
C GLY A 92 -7.07 7.42 -2.87
N ILE A 93 -6.10 7.59 -3.77
CA ILE A 93 -5.74 8.93 -4.25
C ILE A 93 -6.81 9.52 -5.18
N LEU A 94 -7.47 8.69 -6.00
CA LEU A 94 -8.57 9.15 -6.86
C LEU A 94 -9.80 9.58 -6.03
N TRP A 95 -10.11 8.83 -4.97
CA TRP A 95 -11.14 9.21 -4.01
C TRP A 95 -10.77 10.48 -3.24
N TRP A 96 -9.50 10.65 -2.90
CA TRP A 96 -9.05 11.83 -2.15
C TRP A 96 -9.23 13.14 -2.94
N ILE A 97 -9.08 13.09 -4.26
CA ILE A 97 -9.13 14.28 -5.13
C ILE A 97 -10.52 14.52 -5.76
N SER A 98 -11.48 13.63 -5.56
CA SER A 98 -12.85 13.74 -6.08
C SER A 98 -13.73 14.58 -5.16
#